data_AF-A0A830GTD4-F1
#
_entry.id   AF-A0A830GTD4-F1
#
_cell.length_a   1.000
_cell.length_b   1.000
_cell.length_c   1.000
_cell.angle_alpha   90.00
_cell.angle_beta   90.00
_cell.angle_gamma   90.00
#
_symmetry.space_group_name_H-M   'P 1'
#
loop_
_entity.id
_entity.type
_entity.pdbx_description
1 polymer ?
#
loop_
_entity_poly.entity_id
_entity_poly.type
_entity_poly.pdbx_seq_one_letter_code
_entity_poly.pdbx_strand_id
1 'polypeptide(L)' 'MTTDSPGPIDPPKTDEMWMDGDVDVQPRSYKDLVVGIMEARDCSKPDAERFVDDRGREHAERVLLDRWSA' A
#
# COMPACT_ATOMS: atom_id res chain seq x y z
N MET A 1 -26.19 42.26 -29.22
CA MET A 1 -24.89 41.84 -28.67
C MET A 1 -24.99 41.96 -27.16
N THR A 2 -25.10 40.85 -26.44
CA THR A 2 -25.01 40.86 -24.97
C THR A 2 -24.14 39.68 -24.58
N THR A 3 -23.06 40.01 -23.88
CA THR A 3 -21.90 39.18 -23.60
C THR A 3 -22.21 38.11 -22.56
N ASP A 4 -21.73 36.91 -22.86
CA ASP A 4 -21.49 35.78 -21.97
C ASP A 4 -20.64 36.20 -20.75
N SER A 5 -21.13 35.90 -19.55
CA SER A 5 -20.33 35.93 -18.32
C SER A 5 -20.68 34.67 -17.53
N PRO A 6 -19.87 33.59 -17.59
CA PRO A 6 -20.02 32.49 -16.67
C PRO A 6 -19.60 33.00 -15.28
N GLY A 7 -20.52 32.92 -14.32
CA GLY A 7 -20.23 33.20 -12.92
C GLY A 7 -19.05 32.35 -12.42
N PRO A 8 -18.36 32.79 -11.35
CA PRO A 8 -17.18 32.09 -10.85
C PRO A 8 -17.57 30.64 -10.52
N ILE A 9 -16.93 29.69 -11.20
CA ILE A 9 -17.02 28.27 -10.86
C ILE A 9 -16.27 28.12 -9.54
N ASP A 10 -16.99 27.95 -8.45
CA ASP A 10 -16.41 27.48 -7.19
C ASP A 10 -15.58 26.23 -7.53
N PRO A 11 -14.26 26.20 -7.24
CA PRO A 11 -13.51 24.96 -7.41
C PRO A 11 -14.23 23.90 -6.57
N PRO A 12 -14.36 22.65 -7.06
CA PRO A 12 -14.94 21.60 -6.25
C PRO A 12 -14.18 21.60 -4.94
N LYS A 13 -14.90 21.88 -3.83
CA LYS A 13 -14.34 21.82 -2.49
C LYS A 13 -13.67 20.47 -2.42
N THR A 14 -12.34 20.49 -2.40
CA THR A 14 -11.55 19.29 -2.25
C THR A 14 -11.87 18.87 -0.83
N ASP A 15 -12.88 18.01 -0.69
CA ASP A 15 -13.18 17.32 0.55
C ASP A 15 -11.82 16.81 1.00
N GLU A 16 -11.33 17.39 2.10
CA GLU A 16 -9.99 17.14 2.60
C GLU A 16 -9.90 15.62 2.72
N MET A 17 -9.13 15.03 1.83
CA MET A 17 -8.96 13.59 1.75
C MET A 17 -8.35 13.22 3.09
N TRP A 18 -9.19 12.77 4.01
CA TRP A 18 -8.81 12.20 5.29
C TRP A 18 -7.98 10.96 4.98
N MET A 19 -6.72 11.17 4.63
CA MET A 19 -5.63 10.21 4.75
C MET A 19 -5.20 10.19 6.23
N ASP A 20 -6.18 10.18 7.13
CA ASP A 20 -6.00 9.87 8.54
C ASP A 20 -6.42 8.42 8.70
N GLY A 21 -5.48 7.58 8.33
CA GLY A 21 -5.51 6.17 8.57
C GLY A 21 -4.09 5.73 8.37
N ASP A 22 -3.35 5.54 9.47
CA ASP A 22 -2.49 4.36 9.55
C ASP A 22 -3.29 3.23 8.91
N VAL A 23 -3.01 2.97 7.63
CA VAL A 23 -3.77 1.97 6.89
C VAL A 23 -3.48 0.72 7.67
N ASP A 24 -4.47 0.21 8.40
CA ASP A 24 -4.42 -1.06 9.09
C ASP A 24 -4.26 -2.09 7.97
N VAL A 25 -3.01 -2.25 7.50
CA VAL A 25 -2.68 -3.13 6.39
C VAL A 25 -2.86 -4.50 6.98
N GLN A 26 -4.06 -5.05 6.84
CA GLN A 26 -4.33 -6.44 7.16
C GLN A 26 -3.37 -7.24 6.29
N PRO A 27 -2.29 -7.79 6.88
CA PRO A 27 -1.23 -8.37 6.09
C PRO A 27 -1.82 -9.56 5.34
N ARG A 28 -1.31 -9.83 4.14
CA ARG A 28 -1.74 -10.97 3.33
C ARG A 28 -1.70 -12.27 4.12
N SER A 29 -2.37 -13.29 3.60
CA SER A 29 -2.31 -14.63 4.22
C SER A 29 -0.86 -15.05 4.41
N TYR A 30 -0.56 -15.79 5.48
CA TYR A 30 0.82 -16.21 5.77
C TYR A 30 1.47 -16.93 4.57
N LYS A 31 0.70 -17.75 3.87
CA LYS A 31 1.15 -18.44 2.65
C LYS A 31 1.57 -17.46 1.57
N ASP A 32 0.78 -16.41 1.33
CA ASP A 32 1.06 -15.42 0.29
C ASP A 32 2.22 -14.50 0.69
N LEU A 33 2.37 -14.19 1.98
CA LEU A 33 3.54 -13.48 2.50
C LEU A 33 4.82 -14.28 2.25
N VAL A 34 4.82 -15.58 2.57
CA VAL A 34 5.99 -16.45 2.35
C VAL A 34 6.35 -16.48 0.88
N VAL A 35 5.39 -16.68 -0.02
CA VAL A 35 5.63 -16.67 -1.48
C VAL A 35 6.20 -15.32 -1.92
N GLY A 36 5.58 -14.21 -1.51
CA GLY A 36 6.05 -12.88 -1.85
C GLY A 36 7.47 -12.62 -1.35
N ILE A 37 7.80 -13.07 -0.13
CA ILE A 37 9.14 -12.90 0.45
C ILE A 37 10.17 -13.76 -0.29
N MET A 38 9.82 -14.98 -0.68
CA MET A 38 10.68 -15.82 -1.53
C MET A 38 11.03 -15.09 -2.83
N GLU A 39 10.04 -14.53 -3.51
CA GLU A 39 10.24 -13.80 -4.78
C GLU A 39 11.00 -12.48 -4.57
N ALA A 40 10.70 -11.76 -3.49
CA ALA A 40 11.32 -10.47 -3.20
C ALA A 40 12.79 -10.58 -2.83
N ARG A 41 13.18 -11.68 -2.17
CA ARG A 41 14.53 -11.89 -1.63
C ARG A 41 15.33 -12.98 -2.34
N ASP A 42 14.74 -13.62 -3.36
CA ASP A 42 15.30 -14.77 -4.07
C ASP A 42 15.82 -15.84 -3.10
N CYS A 43 14.96 -16.24 -2.15
CA CYS A 43 15.32 -17.17 -1.07
C CYS A 43 14.42 -18.41 -1.03
N SER A 44 14.88 -19.40 -0.28
CA SER A 44 14.15 -20.65 -0.07
C SER A 44 12.90 -20.41 0.79
N LYS A 45 11.89 -21.29 0.63
CA LYS A 45 10.68 -21.29 1.47
C LYS A 45 10.97 -21.28 2.99
N PRO A 46 11.82 -22.16 3.55
CA PRO A 46 12.09 -22.15 4.99
C PRO A 46 12.79 -20.86 5.46
N ASP A 47 13.61 -20.22 4.61
CA ASP A 47 14.20 -18.93 4.94
C ASP A 47 13.15 -17.80 4.94
N ALA A 48 12.19 -17.85 4.01
CA ALA A 48 11.07 -16.91 3.96
C ALA A 48 10.12 -17.08 5.15
N GLU A 49 9.76 -18.32 5.51
CA GLU A 49 8.96 -18.62 6.71
C GLU A 49 9.64 -18.08 7.97
N ARG A 50 10.93 -18.40 8.16
CA ARG A 50 11.72 -17.86 9.29
C ARG A 50 11.73 -16.34 9.30
N PHE A 51 11.85 -15.68 8.15
CA PHE A 51 11.82 -14.22 8.09
C PHE A 51 10.47 -13.65 8.54
N VAL A 52 9.36 -14.23 8.09
CA VAL A 52 8.01 -13.79 8.51
C VAL A 52 7.79 -14.04 10.00
N ASP A 53 8.28 -15.15 10.53
CA ASP A 53 8.18 -15.48 11.95
C ASP A 53 9.05 -14.56 12.82
N ASP A 54 10.27 -14.26 12.40
CA ASP A 54 11.23 -13.42 13.14
C ASP A 54 10.86 -11.93 13.12
N ARG A 55 10.34 -11.44 11.99
CA ARG A 55 10.03 -10.01 11.78
C ARG A 55 8.57 -9.65 11.97
N GLY A 56 7.68 -10.65 11.94
CA GLY A 56 6.24 -10.47 11.96
C GLY A 56 5.65 -10.18 10.58
N ARG A 57 4.35 -10.47 10.46
CA ARG A 57 3.58 -10.41 9.21
C ARG A 57 3.48 -8.99 8.63
N GLU A 58 3.33 -7.98 9.48
CA GLU A 58 3.26 -6.58 9.05
C GLU A 58 4.57 -6.10 8.40
N HIS A 59 5.71 -6.46 9.00
CA HIS A 59 7.00 -6.08 8.45
C HIS A 59 7.25 -6.79 7.11
N ALA A 60 6.88 -8.06 7.00
CA ALA A 60 6.95 -8.79 5.74
C ALA A 60 6.09 -8.13 4.65
N GLU A 61 4.87 -7.70 4.98
CA GLU A 61 3.99 -6.98 4.05
C GLU A 61 4.62 -5.66 3.56
N ARG A 62 5.23 -4.86 4.46
CA ARG A 62 5.92 -3.61 4.09
C ARG A 62 7.07 -3.86 3.11
N VAL A 63 7.87 -4.90 3.33
CA VAL A 63 8.95 -5.28 2.39
C VAL A 63 8.41 -5.59 0.99
N LEU A 64 7.23 -6.20 0.90
CA LEU A 64 6.59 -6.46 -0.39
C LEU A 64 6.04 -5.18 -1.03
N LEU A 65 5.44 -4.28 -0.25
CA LEU A 65 4.94 -3.00 -0.75
C LEU A 65 6.09 -2.12 -1.27
N ASP A 66 7.22 -2.05 -0.56
CA ASP A 66 8.39 -1.26 -0.97
C ASP A 66 8.98 -1.74 -2.31
N ARG A 67 8.97 -3.06 -2.57
CA ARG A 67 9.49 -3.62 -3.83
C ARG A 67 8.64 -3.27 -5.05
N TRP A 68 7.32 -3.17 -4.88
CA TRP A 68 6.36 -3.02 -5.99
C TRP A 68 5.86 -1.58 -6.17
N SER A 69 6.23 -0.68 -5.25
CA SER A 69 5.96 0.77 -5.36
C SER A 69 7.09 1.55 -6.05
N ALA A 70 8.18 0.88 -6.45
CA ALA A 70 9.32 1.44 -7.17
C ALA A 70 9.21 1.30 -8.69
#